data_AF-A0A7W1DUZ3-F1
#
_entry.id   AF-A0A7W1DUZ3-F1
#
_cell.length_a   1.000
_cell.length_b   1.000
_cell.length_c   1.000
_cell.angle_alpha   90.00
_cell.angle_beta   90.00
_cell.angle_gamma   90.00
#
_symmetry.space_group_name_H-M   'P 1'
#
loop_
_entity.id
_entity.type
_entity.pdbx_description
1 polymer ?
#
loop_
_entity_poly.entity_id
_entity_poly.type
_entity_poly.pdbx_seq_one_letter_code
_entity_poly.pdbx_strand_id
1 'polypeptide(L)'
;GYPGDFYYREFHRKDGISGMQYWRIGGSEVDLGDKPLYEPQRAQDRVGEHVGHYVHLVEELITGYYTASDRYGVISSAYDTELFGHWWFEGVDWLKGVLRGLAQSEVVELTTASRIIDEHCPEQVMALPESSWGAGGSHFTWMNVDTQWMWPPIHAAEKRMEALVAQHPKADGERKDLLNQTARELLLLQSSDWPFLVTTGQAKEYASERFTTHLERFEQLAAIAERDDDLTDSERDYLAKVVERDNPFPNIDYRHFAERQGEPTPGSTRASNSMP
;
A
#
# COMPACT_ATOMS: atom_id res chain seq x y z
N GLY A 1 1.74 22.81 1.76
CA GLY A 1 0.36 22.56 1.29
C GLY A 1 -0.63 22.78 2.41
N TYR A 2 -1.93 22.68 2.14
CA TYR A 2 -3.00 23.00 3.11
C TYR A 2 -2.85 22.39 4.50
N PRO A 3 -2.44 21.10 4.66
CA PRO A 3 -2.31 20.48 5.98
C PRO A 3 -1.38 21.21 6.97
N GLY A 4 -0.48 22.08 6.48
CA GLY A 4 0.43 22.86 7.32
C GLY A 4 -0.13 24.18 7.86
N ASP A 5 -1.41 24.49 7.64
CA ASP A 5 -2.01 25.73 8.14
C ASP A 5 -1.96 25.82 9.67
N PHE A 6 -1.61 26.99 10.20
CA PHE A 6 -1.40 27.19 11.64
C PHE A 6 -2.67 27.03 12.49
N TYR A 7 -3.84 27.01 11.88
CA TYR A 7 -5.12 26.77 12.54
C TYR A 7 -5.57 25.30 12.53
N TYR A 8 -4.93 24.44 11.75
CA TYR A 8 -5.22 23.01 11.76
C TYR A 8 -4.63 22.30 12.95
N ARG A 9 -5.25 21.17 13.31
CA ARG A 9 -4.88 20.37 14.48
C ARG A 9 -3.46 19.82 14.33
N GLU A 10 -2.65 19.99 15.37
CA GLU A 10 -1.31 19.42 15.45
C GLU A 10 -1.38 17.90 15.68
N PHE A 11 -0.80 17.14 14.76
CA PHE A 11 -0.77 15.68 14.84
C PHE A 11 0.20 15.17 15.92
N HIS A 12 1.36 15.81 16.07
CA HIS A 12 2.46 15.29 16.89
C HIS A 12 2.30 15.57 18.39
N ARG A 13 1.45 16.53 18.77
CA ARG A 13 1.20 16.88 20.18
C ARG A 13 -0.01 16.12 20.70
N LYS A 14 0.24 15.21 21.64
CA LYS A 14 -0.77 14.39 22.30
C LYS A 14 -0.78 14.66 23.80
N ASP A 15 -1.96 14.61 24.39
CA ASP A 15 -2.12 14.58 25.83
C ASP A 15 -1.52 13.30 26.39
N GLY A 16 -0.72 13.41 27.46
CA GLY A 16 0.06 12.29 28.00
C GLY A 16 -0.77 11.19 28.66
N ILE A 17 -2.05 11.45 28.95
CA ILE A 17 -2.95 10.49 29.60
C ILE A 17 -3.93 9.90 28.58
N SER A 18 -4.66 10.77 27.88
CA SER A 18 -5.71 10.35 26.95
C SER A 18 -5.21 10.03 25.54
N GLY A 19 -4.01 10.49 25.17
CA GLY A 19 -3.48 10.38 23.81
C GLY A 19 -4.19 11.30 22.79
N MET A 20 -5.17 12.09 23.23
CA MET A 20 -5.95 13.00 22.39
C MET A 20 -5.15 14.24 21.99
N GLN A 21 -5.50 14.82 20.84
CA GLN A 21 -4.82 15.97 20.25
C GLN A 21 -5.70 17.23 20.42
N TYR A 22 -5.30 18.15 21.30
CA TYR A 22 -6.08 19.35 21.66
C TYR A 22 -5.50 20.68 21.14
N TRP A 23 -4.44 20.62 20.34
CA TRP A 23 -3.67 21.80 19.95
C TRP A 23 -3.65 21.99 18.44
N ARG A 24 -3.39 23.21 17.99
CA ARG A 24 -3.18 23.55 16.58
C ARG A 24 -1.70 23.73 16.26
N ILE A 25 -1.34 23.70 14.97
CA ILE A 25 0.05 23.79 14.51
C ILE A 25 0.74 25.06 15.03
N GLY A 26 0.04 26.21 15.05
CA GLY A 26 0.51 27.41 15.76
C GLY A 26 1.59 28.23 15.06
N GLY A 27 2.49 27.59 14.30
CA GLY A 27 3.60 28.20 13.58
C GLY A 27 4.75 27.21 13.38
N SER A 28 5.67 27.52 12.47
CA SER A 28 6.83 26.66 12.16
C SER A 28 7.92 26.65 13.24
N GLU A 29 7.99 27.68 14.07
CA GLU A 29 9.01 27.84 15.13
C GLU A 29 8.45 27.66 16.55
N VAL A 30 7.22 27.16 16.67
CA VAL A 30 6.57 26.96 17.97
C VAL A 30 6.90 25.56 18.48
N ASP A 31 7.60 25.51 19.61
CA ASP A 31 7.90 24.27 20.31
C ASP A 31 6.62 23.50 20.65
N LEU A 32 6.71 22.17 20.67
CA LEU A 32 5.55 21.30 20.95
C LEU A 32 4.86 21.65 22.28
N GLY A 33 5.59 22.11 23.30
CA GLY A 33 5.02 22.53 24.58
C GLY A 33 4.13 23.78 24.50
N ASP A 34 4.45 24.67 23.56
CA ASP A 34 3.88 26.02 23.47
C ASP A 34 2.83 26.17 22.38
N LYS A 35 2.48 25.07 21.70
CA LYS A 35 1.41 25.10 20.69
C LYS A 35 0.08 25.56 21.31
N PRO A 36 -0.64 26.47 20.66
CA PRO A 36 -1.91 26.96 21.17
C PRO A 36 -3.03 25.91 21.09
N LEU A 37 -4.09 26.09 21.86
CA LEU A 37 -5.25 25.22 21.81
C LEU A 37 -5.91 25.25 20.42
N TYR A 38 -6.47 24.12 20.03
CA TYR A 38 -7.21 23.99 18.78
C TYR A 38 -8.50 24.81 18.82
N GLU A 39 -8.79 25.52 17.73
CA GLU A 39 -9.93 26.44 17.59
C GLU A 39 -10.81 25.95 16.43
N PRO A 40 -11.79 25.06 16.66
CA PRO A 40 -12.51 24.36 15.60
C PRO A 40 -13.14 25.29 14.55
N GLN A 41 -13.68 26.43 14.99
CA GLN A 41 -14.30 27.39 14.07
C GLN A 41 -13.27 27.99 13.09
N ARG A 42 -12.08 28.37 13.58
CA ARG A 42 -11.03 28.93 12.71
C ARG A 42 -10.47 27.91 11.74
N ALA A 43 -10.35 26.66 12.18
CA ALA A 43 -9.98 25.56 11.31
C ALA A 43 -11.02 25.36 10.19
N GLN A 44 -12.31 25.41 10.53
CA GLN A 44 -13.39 25.31 9.55
C GLN A 44 -13.38 26.47 8.54
N ASP A 45 -13.09 27.70 8.99
CA ASP A 45 -12.94 28.86 8.09
C ASP A 45 -11.81 28.61 7.08
N ARG A 46 -10.66 28.10 7.55
CA ARG A 46 -9.54 27.69 6.67
C ARG A 46 -9.88 26.56 5.71
N VAL A 47 -10.68 25.58 6.14
CA VAL A 47 -11.20 24.55 5.23
C VAL A 47 -11.98 25.20 4.09
N GLY A 48 -12.86 26.16 4.39
CA GLY A 48 -13.63 26.88 3.37
C GLY A 48 -12.73 27.59 2.34
N GLU A 49 -11.71 28.30 2.81
CA GLU A 49 -10.73 28.97 1.95
C GLU A 49 -9.95 27.97 1.08
N HIS A 50 -9.45 26.88 1.66
CA HIS A 50 -8.69 25.85 0.94
C HIS A 50 -9.55 25.03 -0.04
N VAL A 51 -10.84 24.85 0.25
CA VAL A 51 -11.80 24.26 -0.69
C VAL A 51 -11.96 25.18 -1.89
N GLY A 52 -12.23 26.48 -1.66
CA GLY A 52 -12.40 27.46 -2.74
C GLY A 52 -11.16 27.56 -3.62
N HIS A 53 -9.97 27.61 -3.01
CA HIS A 53 -8.70 27.64 -3.74
C HIS A 53 -8.49 26.36 -4.58
N TYR A 54 -8.72 25.17 -4.04
CA TYR A 54 -8.51 23.92 -4.78
C TYR A 54 -9.52 23.75 -5.92
N VAL A 55 -10.79 24.09 -5.71
CA VAL A 55 -11.80 24.09 -6.78
C VAL A 55 -11.37 25.00 -7.92
N HIS A 56 -10.99 26.24 -7.61
CA HIS A 56 -10.51 27.21 -8.60
C HIS A 56 -9.28 26.69 -9.36
N LEU A 57 -8.31 26.09 -8.67
CA LEU A 57 -7.13 25.50 -9.28
C LEU A 57 -7.48 24.39 -10.29
N VAL A 58 -8.43 23.51 -9.94
CA VAL A 58 -8.88 22.44 -10.84
C VAL A 58 -9.57 23.01 -12.09
N GLU A 59 -10.43 24.02 -11.91
CA GLU A 59 -11.10 24.71 -13.02
C GLU A 59 -10.09 25.42 -13.94
N GLU A 60 -9.09 26.09 -13.36
CA GLU A 60 -8.01 26.75 -14.09
C GLU A 60 -7.20 25.75 -14.93
N LEU A 61 -6.78 24.64 -14.31
CA LEU A 61 -5.98 23.60 -14.99
C LEU A 61 -6.74 22.96 -16.14
N ILE A 62 -8.02 22.60 -15.94
CA ILE A 62 -8.81 21.94 -16.98
C ILE A 62 -9.12 22.89 -18.14
N THR A 63 -9.45 24.15 -17.82
CA THR A 63 -9.74 25.19 -18.82
C THR A 63 -8.49 25.55 -19.61
N GLY A 64 -7.33 25.64 -18.92
CA GLY A 64 -6.03 25.88 -19.54
C GLY A 64 -5.65 24.75 -20.50
N TYR A 65 -5.83 23.49 -20.08
CA TYR A 65 -5.58 22.33 -20.94
C TYR A 65 -6.48 22.33 -22.18
N TYR A 66 -7.78 22.57 -22.00
CA TYR A 66 -8.72 22.68 -23.12
C TYR A 66 -8.32 23.79 -24.09
N THR A 67 -8.02 24.99 -23.58
CA THR A 67 -7.62 26.14 -24.42
C THR A 67 -6.36 25.86 -25.24
N ALA A 68 -5.40 25.11 -24.68
CA ALA A 68 -4.14 24.80 -25.36
C ALA A 68 -4.22 23.63 -26.34
N SER A 69 -5.17 22.70 -26.16
CA SER A 69 -5.21 21.43 -26.89
C SER A 69 -6.50 21.18 -27.68
N ASP A 70 -7.57 21.94 -27.43
CA ASP A 70 -8.94 21.68 -27.88
C ASP A 70 -9.46 20.28 -27.52
N ARG A 71 -8.96 19.73 -26.41
CA ARG A 71 -9.36 18.42 -25.86
C ARG A 71 -9.78 18.55 -24.40
N TYR A 72 -10.76 17.74 -24.00
CA TYR A 72 -11.07 17.56 -22.58
C TYR A 72 -9.94 16.78 -21.89
N GLY A 73 -9.48 17.30 -20.75
CA GLY A 73 -8.48 16.64 -19.91
C GLY A 73 -9.11 15.81 -18.81
N VAL A 74 -8.28 15.02 -18.12
CA VAL A 74 -8.66 14.33 -16.87
C VAL A 74 -7.57 14.60 -15.84
N ILE A 75 -7.96 15.06 -14.66
CA ILE A 75 -7.05 15.25 -13.52
C ILE A 75 -7.23 14.08 -12.58
N SER A 76 -6.19 13.26 -12.45
CA SER A 76 -6.11 12.20 -11.43
C SER A 76 -5.22 12.66 -10.29
N SER A 77 -5.79 12.80 -9.09
CA SER A 77 -5.07 13.17 -7.87
C SER A 77 -5.16 12.03 -6.86
N ALA A 78 -4.05 11.32 -6.67
CA ALA A 78 -3.95 10.19 -5.75
C ALA A 78 -3.28 10.60 -4.44
N TYR A 79 -3.85 10.16 -3.32
CA TYR A 79 -3.38 10.46 -1.97
C TYR A 79 -3.56 9.22 -1.09
N ASP A 80 -2.69 9.05 -0.08
CA ASP A 80 -2.93 8.07 0.97
C ASP A 80 -4.20 8.42 1.73
N THR A 81 -5.07 7.43 1.95
CA THR A 81 -6.40 7.68 2.56
C THR A 81 -6.28 8.26 3.97
N GLU A 82 -5.28 7.81 4.73
CA GLU A 82 -5.01 8.30 6.09
C GLU A 82 -4.59 9.77 6.12
N LEU A 83 -4.23 10.39 4.99
CA LEU A 83 -4.05 11.82 4.94
C LEU A 83 -5.31 12.54 5.45
N PHE A 84 -6.49 12.08 5.08
CA PHE A 84 -7.75 12.73 5.40
C PHE A 84 -8.34 12.20 6.73
N GLY A 85 -8.26 13.02 7.78
CA GLY A 85 -8.82 12.76 9.10
C GLY A 85 -7.80 12.24 10.13
N HIS A 86 -6.73 11.56 9.68
CA HIS A 86 -5.66 11.11 10.58
C HIS A 86 -4.50 12.10 10.60
N TRP A 87 -3.70 12.18 9.53
CA TRP A 87 -2.56 13.11 9.44
C TRP A 87 -3.02 14.57 9.34
N TRP A 88 -4.02 14.83 8.51
CA TRP A 88 -4.70 16.11 8.40
C TRP A 88 -6.13 15.97 8.89
N PHE A 89 -6.39 16.42 10.12
CA PHE A 89 -7.66 16.18 10.80
C PHE A 89 -8.87 16.72 10.02
N GLU A 90 -8.73 17.92 9.47
CA GLU A 90 -9.77 18.63 8.73
C GLU A 90 -9.88 18.15 7.27
N GLY A 91 -9.03 17.20 6.85
CA GLY A 91 -8.96 16.72 5.48
C GLY A 91 -10.25 16.07 4.98
N VAL A 92 -11.03 15.43 5.87
CA VAL A 92 -12.34 14.85 5.49
C VAL A 92 -13.35 15.96 5.14
N ASP A 93 -13.41 17.01 5.94
CA ASP A 93 -14.31 18.14 5.67
C ASP A 93 -13.88 18.91 4.42
N TRP A 94 -12.57 19.04 4.21
CA TRP A 94 -12.02 19.59 2.98
C TRP A 94 -12.39 18.75 1.76
N LEU A 95 -12.20 17.43 1.79
CA LEU A 95 -12.51 16.55 0.65
C LEU A 95 -14.01 16.63 0.31
N LYS A 96 -14.87 16.63 1.32
CA LYS A 96 -16.31 16.84 1.17
C LYS A 96 -16.64 18.20 0.54
N GLY A 97 -15.96 19.26 0.98
CA GLY A 97 -16.12 20.60 0.44
C GLY A 97 -15.71 20.68 -1.03
N VAL A 98 -14.55 20.12 -1.37
CA VAL A 98 -14.03 20.05 -2.74
C VAL A 98 -14.99 19.31 -3.66
N LEU A 99 -15.44 18.11 -3.27
CA LEU A 99 -16.39 17.34 -4.08
C LEU A 99 -17.71 18.09 -4.31
N ARG A 100 -18.21 18.81 -3.29
CA ARG A 100 -19.41 19.65 -3.44
C ARG A 100 -19.18 20.86 -4.35
N GLY A 101 -18.03 21.52 -4.22
CA GLY A 101 -17.67 22.65 -5.07
C GLY A 101 -17.51 22.23 -6.53
N LEU A 102 -16.76 21.16 -6.79
CA LEU A 102 -16.57 20.63 -8.14
C LEU A 102 -17.89 20.11 -8.75
N ALA A 103 -18.77 19.50 -7.97
CA ALA A 103 -20.09 19.08 -8.45
C ALA A 103 -21.02 20.24 -8.86
N GLN A 104 -20.70 21.48 -8.46
CA GLN A 104 -21.42 22.69 -8.86
C GLN A 104 -20.72 23.44 -10.01
N SER A 105 -19.50 23.01 -10.38
CA SER A 105 -18.76 23.62 -11.47
C SER A 105 -19.45 23.34 -12.80
N GLU A 106 -19.52 24.35 -13.67
CA GLU A 106 -20.03 24.20 -15.04
C GLU A 106 -18.95 23.67 -16.00
N VAL A 107 -17.69 23.63 -15.58
CA VAL A 107 -16.53 23.27 -16.43
C VAL A 107 -15.81 22.00 -16.00
N VAL A 108 -16.16 21.42 -14.84
CA VAL A 108 -15.60 20.17 -14.32
C VAL A 108 -16.70 19.14 -14.12
N GLU A 109 -16.46 17.92 -14.59
CA GLU A 109 -17.28 16.75 -14.27
C GLU A 109 -16.52 15.83 -13.30
N LEU A 110 -17.18 15.43 -12.20
CA LEU A 110 -16.68 14.37 -11.32
C LEU A 110 -17.07 13.01 -11.87
N THR A 111 -16.11 12.09 -11.93
CA THR A 111 -16.27 10.78 -12.55
C THR A 111 -15.40 9.72 -11.87
N THR A 112 -15.56 8.45 -12.27
CA THR A 112 -14.73 7.34 -11.83
C THR A 112 -13.71 6.97 -12.91
N ALA A 113 -12.59 6.35 -12.51
CA ALA A 113 -11.59 5.88 -13.45
C ALA A 113 -12.17 4.89 -14.49
N SER A 114 -13.10 4.01 -14.07
CA SER A 114 -13.77 3.08 -14.99
C SER A 114 -14.63 3.80 -16.02
N ARG A 115 -15.43 4.78 -15.59
CA ARG A 115 -16.32 5.56 -16.47
C ARG A 115 -15.51 6.33 -17.52
N ILE A 116 -14.37 6.91 -17.13
CA ILE A 116 -13.45 7.54 -18.09
C ILE A 116 -12.98 6.54 -19.15
N ILE A 117 -12.55 5.34 -18.76
CA ILE A 117 -12.08 4.34 -19.73
C ILE A 117 -13.21 3.87 -20.65
N ASP A 118 -14.41 3.67 -20.10
CA ASP A 118 -15.58 3.19 -20.85
C ASP A 118 -16.13 4.24 -21.83
N GLU A 119 -16.18 5.51 -21.43
CA GLU A 119 -16.71 6.63 -22.23
C GLU A 119 -15.65 7.27 -23.15
N HIS A 120 -14.38 7.16 -22.77
CA HIS A 120 -13.24 7.75 -23.48
C HIS A 120 -12.11 6.72 -23.64
N CYS A 121 -12.33 5.76 -24.55
CA CYS A 121 -11.38 4.68 -24.82
C CYS A 121 -9.96 5.21 -25.13
N PRO A 122 -8.90 4.64 -24.55
CA PRO A 122 -7.53 5.08 -24.81
C PRO A 122 -7.14 5.00 -26.29
N GLU A 123 -6.64 6.10 -26.84
CA GLU A 123 -6.21 6.20 -28.25
C GLU A 123 -4.70 5.98 -28.44
N GLN A 124 -3.94 6.02 -27.34
CA GLN A 124 -2.48 5.99 -27.36
C GLN A 124 -1.96 4.84 -26.53
N VAL A 125 -0.89 4.23 -27.02
CA VAL A 125 -0.13 3.19 -26.32
C VAL A 125 1.24 3.75 -26.01
N MET A 126 1.69 3.54 -24.78
CA MET A 126 3.04 3.91 -24.35
C MET A 126 3.71 2.74 -23.63
N ALA A 127 5.01 2.59 -23.83
CA ALA A 127 5.82 1.72 -23.00
C ALA A 127 6.19 2.50 -21.72
N LEU A 128 5.76 2.00 -20.57
CA LEU A 128 6.11 2.60 -19.28
C LEU A 128 7.50 2.13 -18.87
N PRO A 129 8.44 3.05 -18.56
CA PRO A 129 9.68 2.67 -17.92
C PRO A 129 9.39 2.17 -16.50
N GLU A 130 10.30 1.37 -15.96
CA GLU A 130 10.29 0.96 -14.57
C GLU A 130 10.32 2.18 -13.64
N SER A 131 9.33 2.27 -12.74
CA SER A 131 9.20 3.40 -11.81
C SER A 131 8.33 3.04 -10.61
N SER A 132 8.32 3.93 -9.63
CA SER A 132 7.36 3.94 -8.53
C SER A 132 6.93 5.38 -8.24
N TRP A 133 5.92 5.57 -7.40
CA TRP A 133 5.58 6.87 -6.79
C TRP A 133 6.35 7.18 -5.49
N GLY A 134 7.34 6.34 -5.15
CA GLY A 134 8.18 6.49 -3.97
C GLY A 134 9.35 7.46 -4.17
N ALA A 135 10.37 7.36 -3.30
CA ALA A 135 11.50 8.28 -3.31
C ALA A 135 12.27 8.25 -4.65
N GLY A 136 12.41 9.41 -5.28
CA GLY A 136 13.12 9.57 -6.55
C GLY A 136 12.46 8.85 -7.75
N GLY A 137 11.21 8.41 -7.63
CA GLY A 137 10.50 7.71 -8.70
C GLY A 137 11.01 6.30 -9.03
N SER A 138 11.84 5.72 -8.14
CA SER A 138 12.55 4.45 -8.35
C SER A 138 12.18 3.41 -7.28
N HIS A 139 12.88 2.28 -7.25
CA HIS A 139 12.67 1.23 -6.25
C HIS A 139 13.45 1.42 -4.95
N PHE A 140 14.20 2.52 -4.82
CA PHE A 140 15.12 2.73 -3.71
C PHE A 140 14.46 2.57 -2.33
N THR A 141 13.19 2.98 -2.19
CA THR A 141 12.44 2.84 -0.94
C THR A 141 12.31 1.39 -0.46
N TRP A 142 12.30 0.41 -1.37
CA TRP A 142 12.18 -1.01 -1.03
C TRP A 142 13.49 -1.80 -1.26
N MET A 143 14.35 -1.32 -2.17
CA MET A 143 15.61 -1.96 -2.55
C MET A 143 16.78 -1.03 -2.27
N ASN A 144 17.41 -1.21 -1.10
CA ASN A 144 18.60 -0.48 -0.69
C ASN A 144 19.44 -1.32 0.29
N VAL A 145 20.54 -0.76 0.80
CA VAL A 145 21.48 -1.46 1.69
C VAL A 145 20.84 -1.96 2.99
N ASP A 146 19.83 -1.27 3.51
CA ASP A 146 19.14 -1.62 4.76
C ASP A 146 18.09 -2.72 4.58
N THR A 147 17.58 -2.92 3.36
CA THR A 147 16.51 -3.87 3.05
C THR A 147 16.93 -5.04 2.17
N GLN A 148 18.12 -4.98 1.54
CA GLN A 148 18.61 -5.99 0.61
C GLN A 148 18.59 -7.43 1.18
N TRP A 149 18.73 -7.57 2.50
CA TRP A 149 18.75 -8.85 3.20
C TRP A 149 17.40 -9.57 3.21
N MET A 150 16.29 -8.84 2.99
CA MET A 150 14.94 -9.41 2.96
C MET A 150 14.62 -10.17 1.66
N TRP A 151 15.23 -9.78 0.54
CA TRP A 151 14.87 -10.34 -0.77
C TRP A 151 15.29 -11.79 -0.99
N PRO A 152 16.51 -12.23 -0.62
CA PRO A 152 16.89 -13.63 -0.78
C PRO A 152 15.93 -14.62 -0.09
N PRO A 153 15.53 -14.44 1.19
CA PRO A 153 14.56 -15.34 1.82
C PRO A 153 13.15 -15.25 1.21
N ILE A 154 12.69 -14.07 0.75
CA ILE A 154 11.42 -13.96 0.00
C ILE A 154 11.47 -14.87 -1.25
N HIS A 155 12.50 -14.73 -2.08
CA HIS A 155 12.62 -15.51 -3.31
C HIS A 155 12.78 -17.03 -3.05
N ALA A 156 13.41 -17.40 -1.92
CA ALA A 156 13.50 -18.80 -1.52
C ALA A 156 12.13 -19.36 -1.11
N ALA A 157 11.36 -18.59 -0.33
CA ALA A 157 10.03 -18.96 0.10
C ALA A 157 9.05 -19.08 -1.08
N GLU A 158 9.12 -18.17 -2.06
CA GLU A 158 8.34 -18.22 -3.31
C GLU A 158 8.53 -19.54 -4.04
N LYS A 159 9.79 -19.90 -4.34
CA LYS A 159 10.12 -21.16 -5.04
C LYS A 159 9.70 -22.39 -4.26
N ARG A 160 9.85 -22.33 -2.93
CA ARG A 160 9.43 -23.44 -2.06
C ARG A 160 7.92 -23.62 -2.08
N MET A 161 7.16 -22.52 -2.13
CA MET A 161 5.71 -22.59 -2.27
C MET A 161 5.28 -23.17 -3.62
N GLU A 162 5.95 -22.80 -4.72
CA GLU A 162 5.72 -23.39 -6.04
C GLU A 162 5.95 -24.92 -6.01
N ALA A 163 7.03 -25.37 -5.38
CA ALA A 163 7.35 -26.79 -5.23
C ALA A 163 6.29 -27.53 -4.38
N LEU A 164 5.81 -26.93 -3.29
CA LEU A 164 4.72 -27.49 -2.47
C LEU A 164 3.42 -27.65 -3.27
N VAL A 165 3.09 -26.67 -4.12
CA VAL A 165 1.93 -26.76 -5.02
C VAL A 165 2.09 -27.91 -6.01
N ALA A 166 3.29 -28.07 -6.60
CA ALA A 166 3.59 -29.13 -7.54
C ALA A 166 3.56 -30.53 -6.90
N GLN A 167 4.02 -30.66 -5.65
CA GLN A 167 3.98 -31.90 -4.88
C GLN A 167 2.54 -32.27 -4.48
N HIS A 168 1.71 -31.27 -4.18
CA HIS A 168 0.36 -31.46 -3.65
C HIS A 168 -0.70 -30.81 -4.56
N PRO A 169 -0.86 -31.22 -5.84
CA PRO A 169 -1.75 -30.51 -6.78
C PRO A 169 -3.25 -30.66 -6.46
N LYS A 170 -3.60 -31.66 -5.64
CA LYS A 170 -4.98 -32.04 -5.32
C LYS A 170 -5.21 -32.22 -3.82
N ALA A 171 -4.41 -31.59 -2.98
CA ALA A 171 -4.61 -31.68 -1.53
C ALA A 171 -6.02 -31.22 -1.14
N ASP A 172 -6.58 -31.95 -0.19
CA ASP A 172 -7.87 -31.72 0.45
C ASP A 172 -7.72 -31.83 1.98
N GLY A 173 -8.84 -31.62 2.68
CA GLY A 173 -8.92 -31.67 4.14
C GLY A 173 -7.81 -30.87 4.82
N GLU A 174 -7.21 -31.49 5.84
CA GLU A 174 -6.19 -30.85 6.66
C GLU A 174 -4.90 -30.48 5.89
N ARG A 175 -4.50 -31.29 4.90
CA ARG A 175 -3.32 -30.95 4.08
C ARG A 175 -3.56 -29.66 3.32
N LYS A 176 -4.78 -29.47 2.78
CA LYS A 176 -5.17 -28.22 2.13
C LYS A 176 -5.15 -27.05 3.12
N ASP A 177 -5.65 -27.24 4.34
CA ASP A 177 -5.68 -26.19 5.35
C ASP A 177 -4.26 -25.76 5.75
N LEU A 178 -3.34 -26.71 5.92
CA LEU A 178 -1.91 -26.45 6.13
C LEU A 178 -1.31 -25.63 4.98
N LEU A 179 -1.46 -26.10 3.73
CA LEU A 179 -0.90 -25.43 2.55
C LEU A 179 -1.50 -24.03 2.34
N ASN A 180 -2.78 -23.85 2.64
CA ASN A 180 -3.43 -22.54 2.63
C ASN A 180 -2.84 -21.60 3.68
N GLN A 181 -2.55 -22.09 4.88
CA GLN A 181 -1.87 -21.25 5.87
C GLN A 181 -0.42 -20.96 5.48
N THR A 182 0.32 -21.91 4.92
CA THR A 182 1.67 -21.67 4.37
C THR A 182 1.64 -20.56 3.32
N ALA A 183 0.65 -20.57 2.42
CA ALA A 183 0.46 -19.52 1.43
C ALA A 183 0.14 -18.15 2.05
N ARG A 184 -0.63 -18.09 3.15
CA ARG A 184 -0.88 -16.84 3.89
C ARG A 184 0.40 -16.28 4.49
N GLU A 185 1.23 -17.12 5.12
CA GLU A 185 2.51 -16.66 5.67
C GLU A 185 3.44 -16.12 4.58
N LEU A 186 3.44 -16.72 3.38
CA LEU A 186 4.17 -16.17 2.23
C LEU A 186 3.66 -14.78 1.82
N LEU A 187 2.34 -14.59 1.71
CA LEU A 187 1.76 -13.28 1.38
C LEU A 187 2.11 -12.21 2.44
N LEU A 188 2.02 -12.58 3.71
CA LEU A 188 2.34 -11.67 4.81
C LEU A 188 3.84 -11.33 4.84
N LEU A 189 4.71 -12.31 4.55
CA LEU A 189 6.16 -12.12 4.37
C LEU A 189 6.46 -11.13 3.23
N GLN A 190 5.69 -11.16 2.14
CA GLN A 190 5.88 -10.34 0.94
C GLN A 190 5.33 -8.91 1.05
N SER A 191 4.79 -8.48 2.19
CA SER A 191 4.30 -7.10 2.31
C SER A 191 5.43 -6.08 2.07
N SER A 192 5.19 -5.14 1.16
CA SER A 192 6.11 -4.03 0.87
C SER A 192 6.25 -3.06 2.06
N ASP A 193 5.35 -3.13 3.06
CA ASP A 193 5.44 -2.33 4.27
C ASP A 193 6.71 -2.62 5.08
N TRP A 194 7.21 -3.86 5.07
CA TRP A 194 8.40 -4.22 5.86
C TRP A 194 9.64 -3.43 5.42
N PRO A 195 10.09 -3.50 4.15
CA PRO A 195 11.20 -2.68 3.69
C PRO A 195 10.90 -1.18 3.70
N PHE A 196 9.63 -0.75 3.55
CA PHE A 196 9.24 0.66 3.66
C PHE A 196 9.48 1.22 5.08
N LEU A 197 9.01 0.53 6.11
CA LEU A 197 9.17 0.93 7.52
C LEU A 197 10.63 0.89 7.98
N VAL A 198 11.42 -0.03 7.44
CA VAL A 198 12.88 -0.08 7.67
C VAL A 198 13.56 1.14 7.05
N THR A 199 13.26 1.45 5.79
CA THR A 199 13.91 2.54 5.05
C THR A 199 13.52 3.91 5.60
N THR A 200 12.27 4.11 5.99
CA THR A 200 11.77 5.38 6.56
C THR A 200 12.13 5.57 8.02
N GLY A 201 12.63 4.53 8.70
CA GLY A 201 12.97 4.57 10.12
C GLY A 201 11.77 4.75 11.05
N GLN A 202 10.54 4.61 10.55
CA GLN A 202 9.32 4.80 11.36
C GLN A 202 9.14 3.70 12.40
N ALA A 203 9.48 2.45 12.05
CA ALA A 203 9.33 1.29 12.93
C ALA A 203 10.26 0.13 12.50
N LYS A 204 11.56 0.40 12.39
CA LYS A 204 12.56 -0.53 11.83
C LYS A 204 12.60 -1.88 12.55
N GLU A 205 12.64 -1.85 13.88
CA GLU A 205 12.71 -3.05 14.73
C GLU A 205 11.43 -3.89 14.58
N TYR A 206 10.27 -3.22 14.65
CA TYR A 206 8.97 -3.86 14.46
C TYR A 206 8.85 -4.53 13.10
N ALA A 207 9.23 -3.84 12.03
CA ALA A 207 9.18 -4.38 10.67
C ALA A 207 10.11 -5.58 10.49
N SER A 208 11.32 -5.51 11.04
CA SER A 208 12.30 -6.60 10.99
C SER A 208 11.84 -7.83 11.78
N GLU A 209 11.23 -7.62 12.95
CA GLU A 209 10.63 -8.68 13.77
C GLU A 209 9.45 -9.34 13.06
N ARG A 210 8.52 -8.54 12.50
CA ARG A 210 7.36 -9.05 11.75
C ARG A 210 7.77 -9.85 10.52
N PHE A 211 8.74 -9.35 9.75
CA PHE A 211 9.29 -10.04 8.61
C PHE A 211 9.85 -11.41 9.00
N THR A 212 10.75 -11.44 9.99
CA THR A 212 11.40 -12.68 10.47
C THR A 212 10.36 -13.66 11.01
N THR A 213 9.37 -13.14 11.73
CA THR A 213 8.29 -13.93 12.31
C THR A 213 7.44 -14.64 11.25
N HIS A 214 7.06 -13.97 10.15
CA HIS A 214 6.34 -14.61 9.05
C HIS A 214 7.22 -15.60 8.28
N LEU A 215 8.50 -15.29 8.10
CA LEU A 215 9.47 -16.21 7.50
C LEU A 215 9.59 -17.51 8.31
N GLU A 216 9.77 -17.43 9.64
CA GLU A 216 9.89 -18.61 10.51
C GLU A 216 8.63 -19.48 10.48
N ARG A 217 7.45 -18.86 10.47
CA ARG A 217 6.17 -19.58 10.37
C ARG A 217 6.02 -20.25 9.01
N PHE A 218 6.34 -19.54 7.93
CA PHE A 218 6.36 -20.11 6.58
C PHE A 218 7.28 -21.32 6.54
N GLU A 219 8.52 -21.18 7.01
CA GLU A 219 9.53 -22.24 7.00
C GLU A 219 9.07 -23.48 7.79
N GLN A 220 8.46 -23.28 8.96
CA GLN A 220 7.95 -24.36 9.79
C GLN A 220 6.75 -25.07 9.14
N LEU A 221 5.77 -24.34 8.62
CA LEU A 221 4.60 -24.92 7.95
C LEU A 221 4.99 -25.62 6.65
N ALA A 222 5.90 -25.04 5.88
CA ALA A 222 6.44 -25.63 4.66
C ALA A 222 7.18 -26.95 4.97
N ALA A 223 8.00 -26.99 6.02
CA ALA A 223 8.68 -28.21 6.44
C ALA A 223 7.70 -29.33 6.85
N ILE A 224 6.58 -28.99 7.49
CA ILE A 224 5.51 -29.96 7.79
C ILE A 224 4.83 -30.43 6.49
N ALA A 225 4.56 -29.51 5.56
CA ALA A 225 3.88 -29.82 4.30
C ALA A 225 4.73 -30.65 3.32
N GLU A 226 6.06 -30.58 3.40
CA GLU A 226 6.97 -31.39 2.60
C GLU A 226 6.92 -32.88 2.95
N ARG A 227 6.51 -33.21 4.17
CA ARG A 227 6.39 -34.60 4.63
C ARG A 227 5.11 -35.24 4.10
N ASP A 228 5.23 -36.53 3.77
CA ASP A 228 4.12 -37.35 3.29
C ASP A 228 3.43 -38.11 4.43
N ASP A 229 3.30 -37.47 5.61
CA ASP A 229 2.69 -38.04 6.83
C ASP A 229 1.55 -37.18 7.39
N ASP A 230 0.65 -37.81 8.14
CA ASP A 230 -0.44 -37.09 8.81
C ASP A 230 0.11 -36.12 9.86
N LEU A 231 -0.57 -34.99 10.06
CA LEU A 231 -0.19 -34.03 11.10
C LEU A 231 -0.33 -34.65 12.48
N THR A 232 0.74 -34.53 13.27
CA THR A 232 0.74 -34.86 14.69
C THR A 232 -0.15 -33.88 15.47
N ASP A 233 -0.64 -34.28 16.65
CA ASP A 233 -1.47 -33.40 17.49
C ASP A 233 -0.79 -32.06 17.80
N SER A 234 0.53 -32.06 18.02
CA SER A 234 1.30 -30.83 18.26
C SER A 234 1.34 -29.91 17.04
N GLU A 235 1.28 -30.45 15.83
CA GLU A 235 1.28 -29.67 14.58
C GLU A 235 -0.11 -29.13 14.26
N ARG A 236 -1.16 -29.89 14.59
CA ARG A 236 -2.54 -29.39 14.54
C ARG A 236 -2.71 -28.20 15.48
N ASP A 237 -2.21 -28.33 16.71
CA ASP A 237 -2.23 -27.24 17.69
C ASP A 237 -1.42 -26.02 17.24
N TYR A 238 -0.27 -26.24 16.60
CA TYR A 238 0.52 -25.15 16.03
C TYR A 238 -0.22 -24.46 14.87
N LEU A 239 -0.71 -25.24 13.90
CA LEU A 239 -1.48 -24.73 12.77
C LEU A 239 -2.69 -23.93 13.24
N ALA A 240 -3.46 -24.43 14.21
CA ALA A 240 -4.61 -23.73 14.76
C ALA A 240 -4.23 -22.36 15.38
N LYS A 241 -3.10 -22.27 16.10
CA LYS A 241 -2.60 -21.00 16.65
C LYS A 241 -2.17 -20.02 15.56
N VAL A 242 -1.51 -20.50 14.52
CA VAL A 242 -1.09 -19.66 13.38
C VAL A 242 -2.32 -19.18 12.63
N VAL A 243 -3.26 -20.07 12.31
CA VAL A 243 -4.53 -19.72 11.67
C VAL A 243 -5.28 -18.67 12.45
N GLU A 244 -5.44 -18.82 13.78
CA GLU A 244 -6.16 -17.83 14.60
C GLU A 244 -5.51 -16.44 14.54
N ARG A 245 -4.18 -16.39 14.58
CA ARG A 245 -3.43 -15.13 14.60
C ARG A 245 -3.30 -14.48 13.23
N ASP A 246 -3.07 -15.28 12.20
CA ASP A 246 -2.75 -14.86 10.84
C ASP A 246 -3.88 -15.33 9.89
N ASN A 247 -5.09 -14.80 10.12
CA ASN A 247 -6.34 -15.19 9.44
C ASN A 247 -6.85 -14.30 8.26
N PRO A 248 -6.06 -13.42 7.59
CA PRO A 248 -6.58 -12.76 6.40
C PRO A 248 -6.77 -13.78 5.26
N PHE A 249 -7.62 -13.43 4.30
CA PHE A 249 -7.91 -14.29 3.13
C PHE A 249 -8.43 -15.69 3.53
N PRO A 250 -9.63 -15.78 4.14
CA PRO A 250 -10.22 -17.08 4.53
C PRO A 250 -10.38 -18.03 3.34
N ASN A 251 -10.59 -17.48 2.15
CA ASN A 251 -10.79 -18.24 0.90
C ASN A 251 -9.52 -18.36 0.04
N ILE A 252 -8.33 -18.17 0.61
CA ILE A 252 -7.07 -18.40 -0.12
C ILE A 252 -7.06 -19.83 -0.68
N ASP A 253 -6.52 -19.97 -1.89
CA ASP A 253 -6.20 -21.27 -2.47
C ASP A 253 -4.70 -21.29 -2.77
N TYR A 254 -3.97 -22.14 -2.07
CA TYR A 254 -2.52 -22.32 -2.24
C TYR A 254 -2.15 -22.65 -3.69
N ARG A 255 -3.07 -23.23 -4.48
CA ARG A 255 -2.84 -23.59 -5.89
C ARG A 255 -2.63 -22.37 -6.80
N HIS A 256 -3.05 -21.17 -6.38
CA HIS A 256 -2.78 -19.93 -7.11
C HIS A 256 -1.28 -19.54 -7.14
N PHE A 257 -0.47 -20.21 -6.32
CA PHE A 257 0.97 -20.05 -6.20
C PHE A 257 1.75 -21.10 -7.01
N ALA A 258 1.08 -21.85 -7.91
CA ALA A 258 1.77 -22.67 -8.89
C ALA A 258 2.68 -21.82 -9.78
N GLU A 259 3.81 -22.39 -10.20
CA GLU A 259 4.73 -21.76 -11.16
C GLU A 259 3.95 -21.35 -12.43
N ARG A 260 3.95 -20.05 -12.74
CA ARG A 260 3.18 -19.49 -13.88
C ARG A 260 3.96 -19.42 -15.17
N GLN A 261 5.29 -19.39 -15.08
CA GLN A 261 6.15 -19.51 -16.24
C GLN A 261 6.34 -21.01 -16.48
N GLY A 262 5.67 -21.57 -17.48
CA GLY A 262 5.85 -22.98 -17.81
C GLY A 262 7.34 -23.32 -17.97
N GLU A 263 7.72 -24.55 -17.61
CA GLU A 263 9.11 -25.00 -17.75
C GLU A 263 9.62 -24.65 -19.16
N PRO A 264 10.82 -24.05 -19.28
CA PRO A 264 11.40 -23.79 -20.59
C PRO A 264 11.50 -25.12 -21.33
N THR A 265 10.72 -25.25 -22.42
CA THR A 265 10.75 -26.42 -23.29
C THR A 265 12.22 -26.80 -23.57
N PRO A 266 12.64 -28.06 -23.39
CA PRO A 266 14.02 -28.46 -23.63
C PRO A 266 14.42 -28.10 -25.06
N GLY A 267 15.26 -27.08 -25.24
CA GLY A 267 15.67 -26.56 -26.55
C GLY A 267 15.58 -25.04 -26.75
N SER A 268 14.99 -24.28 -25.82
CA SER A 268 15.03 -22.81 -25.88
C SER A 268 16.40 -22.27 -25.43
N THR A 269 17.36 -22.19 -26.36
CA THR A 269 18.59 -21.44 -26.15
C THR A 269 18.26 -19.96 -25.96
N ARG A 270 18.58 -19.39 -24.79
CA ARG A 270 18.64 -17.93 -24.60
C ARG A 270 19.58 -17.35 -25.65
N ALA A 271 19.04 -16.52 -26.54
CA ALA A 271 19.86 -15.73 -27.44
C ALA A 271 20.81 -14.87 -26.60
N SER A 272 22.10 -15.14 -26.70
CA SER A 272 23.16 -14.29 -26.16
C SER A 272 23.12 -12.97 -26.91
N ASN A 273 22.55 -11.94 -26.30
CA ASN A 273 22.79 -10.57 -26.73
C ASN A 273 24.20 -10.16 -26.31
N SER A 274 25.18 -10.54 -27.12
CA SER A 274 26.44 -9.80 -27.19
C SER A 274 26.20 -8.59 -28.09
N MET A 275 26.36 -7.40 -27.54
CA MET A 275 26.57 -6.17 -28.30
C MET A 275 27.59 -5.29 -27.57
N PRO A 276 28.28 -4.41 -28.32
CA PRO A 276 29.74 -4.33 -28.40
C PRO A 276 30.43 -3.58 -27.26
#